data_AF-A0A349PWR1-F1
#
_entry.id   AF-A0A349PWR1-F1
#
_cell.length_a   1.000
_cell.length_b   1.000
_cell.length_c   1.000
_cell.angle_alpha   90.00
_cell.angle_beta   90.00
_cell.angle_gamma   90.00
#
_symmetry.space_group_name_H-M   'P 1'
#
loop_
_entity.id
_entity.type
_entity.pdbx_description
1 polymer ?
#
loop_
_entity_poly.entity_id
_entity_poly.type
_entity_poly.pdbx_seq_one_letter_code
_entity_poly.pdbx_strand_id
1 'polypeptide(L)' 'FGCQQNVADGEVLMGMLREMGYELTRDENQADVILLNTCAIRE' A
#
# COMPACT_ATOMS: atom_id res chain seq x y z
N PHE A 1 12.29 3.64 7.16
CA PHE A 1 11.66 2.33 7.42
C PHE A 1 11.06 1.86 6.11
N GLY A 2 11.52 0.72 5.61
CA GLY A 2 11.19 0.19 4.29
C GLY A 2 12.42 0.10 3.39
N CYS A 3 12.78 -1.12 2.97
CA CYS A 3 13.80 -1.38 1.96
C CYS A 3 13.21 -1.20 0.54
N GLN A 4 14.04 -1.35 -0.50
CA GLN A 4 13.57 -1.31 -1.89
C GLN A 4 12.45 -2.34 -2.17
N GLN A 5 12.45 -3.48 -1.46
CA GLN A 5 11.37 -4.47 -1.57
C GLN A 5 10.05 -3.92 -1.03
N ASN A 6 10.04 -3.21 0.11
CA ASN A 6 8.80 -2.65 0.66
C ASN A 6 8.15 -1.62 -0.28
N VAL A 7 8.95 -0.94 -1.11
CA VAL A 7 8.42 -0.04 -2.15
C VAL A 7 7.81 -0.86 -3.29
N ALA A 8 8.52 -1.87 -3.80
CA ALA A 8 8.03 -2.74 -4.86
C ALA A 8 6.75 -3.49 -4.46
N ASP A 9 6.69 -4.02 -3.24
CA ASP A 9 5.50 -4.69 -2.70
C ASP A 9 4.31 -3.72 -2.62
N GLY A 10 4.57 -2.45 -2.28
CA GLY A 10 3.56 -1.40 -2.30
C GLY A 10 2.99 -1.18 -3.70
N GLU A 11 3.82 -1.17 -4.75
CA GLU A 11 3.37 -1.02 -6.13
C GLU A 11 2.50 -2.19 -6.60
N VAL A 12 2.88 -3.42 -6.24
CA VAL A 12 2.08 -4.62 -6.54
C VAL A 12 0.72 -4.55 -5.85
N LEU A 13 0.70 -4.26 -4.54
CA LEU A 13 -0.54 -4.13 -3.77
C LEU A 13 -1.46 -3.04 -4.31
N MET A 14 -0.89 -1.89 -4.72
CA MET A 14 -1.65 -0.82 -5.37
C MET A 14 -2.24 -1.26 -6.71
N GLY A 15 -1.49 -2.05 -7.50
CA GLY A 15 -1.99 -2.64 -8.75
C GLY A 15 -3.22 -3.52 -8.52
N MET A 16 -3.13 -4.43 -7.55
CA MET A 16 -4.25 -5.33 -7.20
C MET A 16 -5.48 -4.55 -6.74
N LEU A 17 -5.30 -3.54 -5.87
CA LEU A 17 -6.42 -2.71 -5.41
C LEU A 17 -7.11 -1.97 -6.57
N ARG A 18 -6.34 -1.48 -7.54
CA ARG A 18 -6.91 -0.86 -8.75
C ARG A 18 -7.68 -1.85 -9.61
N GLU A 19 -7.17 -3.07 -9.79
CA GLU A 19 -7.89 -4.14 -10.51
C GLU A 19 -9.20 -4.52 -9.83
N MET A 20 -9.25 -4.40 -8.51
CA MET A 20 -10.46 -4.60 -7.70
C MET A 20 -11.43 -3.39 -7.74
N GLY A 21 -11.07 -2.30 -8.43
CA GLY A 21 -11.90 -1.10 -8.59
C GLY A 21 -11.71 -0.03 -7.52
N TYR A 22 -10.69 -0.13 -6.67
CA TYR A 22 -10.37 0.92 -5.69
C TYR A 22 -9.58 2.06 -6.34
N GLU A 23 -9.81 3.26 -5.84
CA GLU A 23 -9.06 4.45 -6.20
C GLU A 23 -8.20 4.95 -5.03
N LEU A 24 -7.09 5.61 -5.36
CA LEU A 24 -6.22 6.21 -4.35
C LEU A 24 -6.77 7.59 -3.95
N THR A 25 -6.97 7.78 -2.64
CA THR A 25 -7.26 9.09 -2.06
C THR A 25 -6.11 9.59 -1.20
N ARG A 26 -6.03 10.92 -1.05
CA ARG A 26 -5.12 11.60 -0.12
C ARG A 26 -5.81 12.04 1.17
N ASP A 27 -7.13 11.87 1.24
CA ASP A 27 -7.95 12.15 2.43
C ASP A 27 -8.33 10.83 3.09
N GLU A 28 -7.78 10.58 4.27
CA GLU A 28 -8.05 9.38 5.06
C GLU A 28 -9.53 9.23 5.45
N ASN A 29 -10.30 10.31 5.50
CA ASN A 29 -11.74 10.26 5.81
C ASN A 29 -12.58 9.79 4.61
N GLN A 30 -12.01 9.78 3.41
CA GLN A 30 -12.65 9.27 2.20
C GLN A 30 -12.21 7.84 1.87
N ALA A 31 -11.29 7.26 2.65
CA ALA A 31 -10.77 5.94 2.40
C ALA A 31 -11.70 4.86 2.97
N ASP A 32 -12.19 3.96 2.12
CA ASP A 32 -12.88 2.75 2.57
C ASP A 32 -11.91 1.72 3.18
N VAL A 33 -10.64 1.77 2.79
CA VAL A 33 -9.57 0.84 3.20
C VAL A 33 -8.25 1.59 3.40
N ILE A 34 -7.55 1.26 4.49
CA ILE A 34 -6.18 1.74 4.75
C ILE A 34 -5.19 0.56 4.65
N LEU A 35 -4.22 0.67 3.75
CA LEU A 35 -3.15 -0.31 3.58
C LEU A 35 -1.89 0.14 4.33
N LEU A 36 -1.54 -0.57 5.40
CA LEU A 36 -0.30 -0.34 6.15
C LEU A 36 0.77 -1.34 5.69
N ASN A 37 1.62 -0.92 4.75
CA ASN A 37 2.75 -1.74 4.32
C ASN A 37 3.96 -1.53 5.23
N THR A 38 4.18 -2.47 6.15
CA THR A 38 5.30 -2.43 7.10
C THR A 38 6.23 -3.61 6.87
N CYS A 39 7.53 -3.35 6.87
CA CYS A 39 8.54 -4.40 6.80
C CYS A 39 8.93 -4.82 8.21
N ALA A 40 8.80 -6.12 8.51
CA ALA A 40 9.14 -6.69 9.81
C ALA A 40 10.61 -7.11 9.93
N ILE A 41 11.43 -6.95 8.87
CA ILE A 41 12.85 -7.29 8.92
C ILE A 41 13.56 -6.30 9.85
N ARG A 42 13.90 -6.79 11.04
CA ARG A 42 14.87 -6.22 11.97
C ARG A 42 16.10 -7.10 11.94
N GLU A 43 17.07 -6.74 11.11
CA GLU A 43 18.50 -7.06 11.25
C GLU A 43 19.31 -6.18 10.30
#